data_AF-A0A372NMV3-F1
#
_entry.id   AF-A0A372NMV3-F1
#
_cell.length_a   1.000
_cell.length_b   1.000
_cell.length_c   1.000
_cell.angle_alpha   90.00
_cell.angle_beta   90.00
_cell.angle_gamma   90.00
#
_symmetry.space_group_name_H-M   'P 1'
#
loop_
_entity.id
_entity.type
_entity.pdbx_description
1 polymer ?
#
loop_
_entity_poly.entity_id
_entity_poly.type
_entity_poly.pdbx_seq_one_letter_code
_entity_poly.pdbx_strand_id
1 'polypeptide(L)'
;MTFFSRPHNPGAIFSFITSTFFMFKKAIFLALLLCAVKADAGRINPPVWFEVGSRKIERNEIQVMITAHIASGWRIYSTEKYSFGPIPTTIQFLPATGYQLIGPLKSVKPIIEYEDSYQKNLGYFTGTVTFTQRIRRSSNAGPIKVKIGYMALNDHICLSPENVTLSVPTGSENR
;
A
#
# COMPACT_ATOMS: atom_id res chain seq x y z
N MET A 1 -85.02 30.66 15.63
CA MET A 1 -83.65 30.63 16.21
C MET A 1 -83.18 29.19 16.22
N THR A 2 -82.31 28.80 15.29
CA THR A 2 -81.75 27.45 15.23
C THR A 2 -80.24 27.57 15.09
N PHE A 3 -79.54 27.44 16.22
CA PHE A 3 -78.09 27.29 16.27
C PHE A 3 -77.76 25.81 16.03
N PHE A 4 -77.18 25.53 14.86
CA PHE A 4 -76.50 24.26 14.58
C PHE A 4 -75.07 24.36 15.12
N SER A 5 -74.77 23.68 16.23
CA SER A 5 -73.39 23.48 16.68
C SER A 5 -72.83 22.21 16.04
N ARG A 6 -71.76 22.38 15.25
CA ARG A 6 -71.03 21.30 14.56
C ARG A 6 -70.25 20.43 15.55
N PRO A 7 -70.02 19.13 15.24
CA PRO A 7 -69.19 18.26 16.07
C PRO A 7 -67.70 18.50 15.83
N HIS A 8 -66.92 18.44 16.91
CA HIS A 8 -65.46 18.55 16.94
C HIS A 8 -64.84 17.17 16.64
N ASN A 9 -64.04 17.06 15.58
CA ASN A 9 -63.34 15.82 15.19
C ASN A 9 -61.90 15.83 15.75
N PRO A 10 -61.53 14.95 16.70
CA PRO A 10 -60.21 14.95 17.35
C PRO A 10 -59.07 14.34 16.51
N GLY A 11 -59.37 13.79 15.32
CA GLY A 11 -58.39 13.05 14.50
C GLY A 11 -57.27 13.89 13.85
N ALA A 12 -57.42 15.21 13.75
CA ALA A 12 -56.48 16.07 13.01
C ALA A 12 -55.18 16.38 13.77
N ILE A 13 -55.19 16.35 15.11
CA ILE A 13 -54.05 16.79 15.93
C ILE A 13 -52.99 15.68 16.05
N PHE A 14 -53.41 14.41 15.99
CA PHE A 14 -52.51 13.25 16.14
C PHE A 14 -51.64 12.98 14.89
N SER A 15 -52.03 13.47 13.72
CA SER A 15 -51.32 13.23 12.45
C SER A 15 -50.15 14.18 12.21
N PHE A 16 -50.09 15.33 12.89
CA PHE A 16 -49.00 16.31 12.68
C PHE A 16 -47.74 15.99 13.48
N ILE A 17 -47.86 15.35 14.64
CA ILE A 17 -46.74 15.14 15.57
C ILE A 17 -45.85 13.97 15.10
N THR A 18 -46.43 12.95 14.45
CA THR A 18 -45.69 11.79 13.91
C THR A 18 -44.91 12.11 12.64
N SER A 19 -45.41 13.00 11.79
CA SER A 19 -44.75 13.41 10.54
C SER A 19 -43.49 14.24 10.81
N THR A 20 -43.54 15.18 11.76
CA THR A 20 -42.39 16.01 12.15
C THR A 20 -41.31 15.18 12.85
N PHE A 21 -41.68 14.21 13.69
CA PHE A 21 -40.73 13.27 14.30
C PHE A 21 -40.07 12.34 13.27
N PHE A 22 -40.80 11.93 12.22
CA PHE A 22 -40.30 11.06 11.16
C PHE A 22 -39.36 11.81 10.21
N MET A 23 -39.63 13.09 9.93
CA MET A 23 -38.75 13.97 9.15
C MET A 23 -37.45 14.29 9.90
N PHE A 24 -37.50 14.56 11.21
CA PHE A 24 -36.29 14.79 12.02
C PHE A 24 -35.39 13.55 12.15
N LYS A 25 -35.97 12.34 12.25
CA LYS A 25 -35.18 11.08 12.26
C LYS A 25 -34.46 10.82 10.93
N LYS A 26 -35.10 11.11 9.79
CA LYS A 26 -34.46 10.97 8.46
C LYS A 26 -33.35 11.99 8.25
N ALA A 27 -33.52 13.22 8.74
CA ALA A 27 -32.48 14.25 8.69
C ALA A 27 -31.25 13.88 9.54
N ILE A 28 -31.46 13.31 10.73
CA ILE A 28 -30.37 12.82 11.59
C ILE A 28 -29.67 11.61 10.97
N PHE A 29 -30.42 10.67 10.37
CA PHE A 29 -29.85 9.50 9.70
C PHE A 29 -29.06 9.87 8.44
N LEU A 30 -29.53 10.85 7.67
CA LEU A 30 -28.83 11.38 6.49
C LEU A 30 -27.58 12.20 6.87
N ALA A 31 -27.63 12.95 7.98
CA ALA A 31 -26.48 13.66 8.52
C ALA A 31 -25.42 12.71 9.11
N LEU A 32 -25.83 11.59 9.75
CA LEU A 32 -24.91 10.55 10.19
C LEU A 32 -24.26 9.80 9.01
N LEU A 33 -25.00 9.60 7.92
CA LEU A 33 -24.48 8.96 6.70
C LEU A 33 -23.44 9.85 5.99
N LEU A 34 -23.59 11.18 6.04
CA LEU A 34 -22.61 12.12 5.48
C LEU A 34 -21.31 12.25 6.30
N CYS A 35 -21.32 11.93 7.60
CA CYS A 35 -20.12 11.99 8.45
C CYS A 35 -19.24 10.72 8.41
N ALA A 36 -19.66 9.67 7.69
CA ALA A 36 -18.88 8.43 7.58
C ALA A 36 -17.77 8.47 6.52
N VAL A 37 -17.56 9.62 5.86
CA VAL A 37 -16.38 9.82 5.03
C VAL A 37 -15.17 9.91 5.95
N LYS A 38 -14.54 8.77 6.20
CA LYS A 38 -13.19 8.75 6.77
C LYS A 38 -12.31 9.55 5.83
N ALA A 39 -11.96 10.77 6.23
CA ALA A 39 -10.82 11.45 5.67
C ALA A 39 -9.63 10.54 5.96
N ASP A 40 -9.21 9.76 4.97
CA ASP A 40 -7.86 9.24 4.94
C ASP A 40 -7.00 10.50 4.88
N ALA A 41 -6.55 10.95 6.05
CA ALA A 41 -5.66 12.09 6.18
C ALA A 41 -4.43 11.69 5.37
N GLY A 42 -4.38 12.17 4.13
CA GLY A 42 -3.47 11.70 3.11
C GLY A 42 -2.07 11.68 3.68
N ARG A 43 -1.57 10.49 3.97
CA ARG A 43 -0.16 10.31 4.27
C ARG A 43 0.56 10.88 3.05
N ILE A 44 1.34 11.95 3.25
CA ILE A 44 2.30 12.39 2.24
C ILE A 44 3.35 11.29 2.22
N ASN A 45 3.03 10.21 1.55
CA ASN A 45 3.98 9.13 1.34
C ASN A 45 5.08 9.71 0.44
N PRO A 46 6.34 9.32 0.68
CA PRO A 46 7.36 9.52 -0.33
C PRO A 46 6.84 8.96 -1.67
N PRO A 47 7.30 9.49 -2.82
CA PRO A 47 6.82 9.06 -4.13
C PRO A 47 7.05 7.57 -4.40
N VAL A 48 7.89 6.93 -3.58
CA VAL A 48 8.10 5.48 -3.57
C VAL A 48 8.05 4.99 -2.12
N TRP A 49 7.28 3.93 -1.86
CA TRP A 49 7.31 3.22 -0.59
C TRP A 49 7.33 1.71 -0.79
N PHE A 50 7.76 1.00 0.24
CA PHE A 50 7.97 -0.44 0.18
C PHE A 50 7.14 -1.16 1.24
N GLU A 51 6.55 -2.27 0.83
CA GLU A 51 5.89 -3.22 1.70
C GLU A 51 6.61 -4.57 1.62
N VAL A 52 6.63 -5.29 2.74
CA VAL A 52 7.22 -6.63 2.78
C VAL A 52 6.24 -7.63 3.35
N GLY A 53 6.07 -8.73 2.63
CA GLY A 53 5.25 -9.86 3.02
C GLY A 53 6.03 -11.16 2.89
N SER A 54 5.49 -12.23 3.48
CA SER A 54 5.95 -13.57 3.18
C SER A 54 4.80 -14.56 3.14
N ARG A 55 4.98 -15.64 2.39
CA ARG A 55 4.08 -16.79 2.39
C ARG A 55 4.87 -18.08 2.51
N LYS A 56 4.32 -19.06 3.21
CA LYS A 56 4.88 -20.42 3.25
C LYS A 56 4.76 -21.08 1.88
N ILE A 57 5.82 -21.75 1.44
CA ILE A 57 5.81 -22.60 0.25
C ILE A 57 5.80 -24.06 0.70
N GLU A 58 6.71 -24.43 1.60
CA GLU A 58 6.86 -25.79 2.15
C GLU A 58 7.28 -25.74 3.63
N ARG A 59 7.56 -26.90 4.24
CA ARG A 59 7.84 -27.04 5.69
C ARG A 59 8.88 -26.05 6.20
N ASN A 60 9.95 -25.82 5.45
CA ASN A 60 11.07 -24.96 5.81
C ASN A 60 11.36 -23.88 4.76
N GLU A 61 10.41 -23.59 3.85
CA GLU A 61 10.62 -22.64 2.78
C GLU A 61 9.52 -21.59 2.75
N ILE A 62 9.94 -20.33 2.64
CA ILE A 62 9.05 -19.19 2.45
C ILE A 62 9.42 -18.46 1.17
N GLN A 63 8.42 -17.82 0.58
CA GLN A 63 8.62 -16.79 -0.43
C GLN A 63 8.48 -15.43 0.26
N VAL A 64 9.53 -14.63 0.23
CA VAL A 64 9.45 -13.21 0.61
C VAL A 64 9.05 -12.41 -0.63
N MET A 65 8.13 -11.46 -0.43
CA MET A 65 7.64 -10.53 -1.45
C MET A 65 7.94 -9.11 -0.96
N ILE A 66 8.79 -8.40 -1.68
CA ILE A 66 9.04 -6.96 -1.48
C ILE A 66 8.29 -6.22 -2.58
N THR A 67 7.29 -5.44 -2.22
CA THR A 67 6.49 -4.67 -3.17
C THR A 67 6.89 -3.21 -3.08
N ALA A 68 7.41 -2.66 -4.18
CA ALA A 68 7.59 -1.22 -4.34
C ALA A 68 6.32 -0.64 -4.96
N HIS A 69 5.78 0.39 -4.32
CA HIS A 69 4.70 1.21 -4.84
C HIS A 69 5.28 2.55 -5.24
N ILE A 70 5.12 2.89 -6.52
CA ILE A 70 5.72 4.06 -7.16
C ILE A 70 4.58 4.93 -7.66
N ALA A 71 4.52 6.16 -7.16
CA ALA A 71 3.51 7.14 -7.52
C ALA A 71 3.53 7.43 -9.04
N SER A 72 2.37 7.81 -9.59
CA SER A 72 2.27 8.16 -11.01
C SER A 72 3.26 9.26 -11.40
N GLY A 73 3.92 9.11 -12.54
CA GLY A 73 4.97 10.02 -13.02
C GLY A 73 6.34 9.81 -12.38
N TRP A 74 6.47 8.90 -11.40
CA TRP A 74 7.75 8.54 -10.80
C TRP A 74 8.24 7.19 -11.32
N ARG A 75 9.56 7.00 -11.25
CA ARG A 75 10.25 5.76 -11.61
C ARG A 75 11.41 5.49 -10.64
N ILE A 76 11.78 4.21 -10.53
CA ILE A 76 13.04 3.77 -9.90
C ILE A 76 13.84 2.96 -10.90
N TYR A 77 15.16 3.05 -10.87
CA TYR A 77 15.99 2.20 -11.72
C TYR A 77 15.84 0.72 -11.39
N SER A 78 16.06 -0.12 -12.40
CA SER A 78 16.08 -1.56 -12.26
C SER A 78 17.21 -2.04 -11.35
N THR A 79 17.24 -3.34 -11.05
CA THR A 79 18.29 -3.97 -10.24
C THR A 79 19.55 -4.30 -11.04
N GLU A 80 19.58 -3.99 -12.34
CA GLU A 80 20.70 -4.26 -13.22
C GLU A 80 21.85 -3.29 -12.95
N LYS A 81 23.07 -3.81 -12.88
CA LYS A 81 24.27 -3.01 -12.67
C LYS A 81 24.92 -2.67 -14.00
N TYR A 82 25.21 -1.39 -14.20
CA TYR A 82 25.93 -0.89 -15.35
C TYR A 82 27.34 -0.45 -14.91
N SER A 83 28.33 -0.62 -15.80
CA SER A 83 29.72 -0.18 -15.55
C SER A 83 29.84 1.33 -15.36
N PHE A 84 28.99 2.08 -16.07
CA PHE A 84 28.79 3.51 -15.96
C PHE A 84 27.29 3.76 -16.12
N GLY A 85 26.68 4.49 -15.18
CA GLY A 85 25.23 4.63 -15.14
C GLY A 85 24.70 5.08 -13.78
N PRO A 86 23.38 5.16 -13.63
CA PRO A 86 22.74 5.53 -12.39
C PRO A 86 22.90 4.45 -11.32
N ILE A 87 22.65 4.83 -10.06
CA ILE A 87 22.65 3.90 -8.94
C ILE A 87 21.42 2.99 -9.07
N PRO A 88 21.60 1.66 -9.22
CA PRO A 88 20.49 0.75 -9.40
C PRO A 88 19.74 0.51 -8.09
N THR A 89 18.49 0.07 -8.19
CA THR A 89 17.78 -0.44 -7.01
C THR A 89 18.48 -1.68 -6.50
N THR A 90 18.72 -1.74 -5.19
CA THR A 90 19.36 -2.88 -4.53
C THR A 90 18.41 -3.47 -3.50
N ILE A 91 18.34 -4.80 -3.46
CA ILE A 91 17.58 -5.54 -2.45
C ILE A 91 18.53 -6.54 -1.81
N GLN A 92 18.89 -6.27 -0.56
CA GLN A 92 19.87 -7.04 0.19
C GLN A 92 19.22 -7.66 1.43
N PHE A 93 19.23 -8.98 1.52
CA PHE A 93 18.86 -9.69 2.74
C PHE A 93 20.05 -9.62 3.72
N LEU A 94 19.81 -9.05 4.90
CA LEU A 94 20.86 -8.84 5.91
C LEU A 94 21.17 -10.16 6.62
N PRO A 95 22.44 -10.59 6.72
CA PRO A 95 22.81 -11.86 7.31
C PRO A 95 22.18 -12.09 8.69
N ALA A 96 21.59 -13.27 8.90
CA ALA A 96 21.18 -13.75 10.22
C ALA A 96 21.34 -15.27 10.29
N THR A 97 21.27 -15.82 11.50
CA THR A 97 21.37 -17.26 11.73
C THR A 97 20.14 -18.00 11.21
N GLY A 98 20.35 -19.20 10.68
CA GLY A 98 19.27 -20.15 10.40
C GLY A 98 18.42 -19.85 9.16
N TYR A 99 18.85 -18.99 8.23
CA TYR A 99 18.20 -18.89 6.93
C TYR A 99 19.19 -18.85 5.77
N GLN A 100 18.74 -19.28 4.59
CA GLN A 100 19.52 -19.27 3.35
C GLN A 100 18.65 -18.81 2.17
N LEU A 101 19.21 -17.96 1.31
CA LEU A 101 18.55 -17.57 0.05
C LEU A 101 18.62 -18.73 -0.95
N ILE A 102 17.48 -19.05 -1.57
CA ILE A 102 17.38 -20.09 -2.60
C ILE A 102 17.20 -19.40 -3.96
N GLY A 103 18.24 -19.49 -4.80
CA GLY A 103 18.21 -18.93 -6.14
C GLY A 103 18.21 -17.39 -6.17
N PRO A 104 18.12 -16.79 -7.38
CA PRO A 104 18.20 -15.35 -7.54
C PRO A 104 16.90 -14.65 -7.12
N LEU A 105 17.03 -13.36 -6.84
CA LEU A 105 15.91 -12.44 -6.75
C LEU A 105 15.18 -12.38 -8.10
N LYS A 106 13.86 -12.41 -8.08
CA LYS A 106 13.02 -12.36 -9.29
C LYS A 106 12.07 -11.17 -9.25
N SER A 107 11.84 -10.55 -10.39
CA SER A 107 10.82 -9.53 -10.62
C SER A 107 10.26 -9.67 -12.02
N VAL A 108 9.24 -8.87 -12.35
CA VAL A 108 8.90 -8.62 -13.76
C VAL A 108 10.08 -7.96 -14.47
N LYS A 109 10.10 -8.04 -15.81
CA LYS A 109 11.11 -7.32 -16.61
C LYS A 109 10.91 -5.81 -16.45
N PRO A 110 12.00 -5.04 -16.31
CA PRO A 110 11.90 -3.59 -16.31
C PRO A 110 11.49 -3.06 -17.69
N ILE A 111 10.98 -1.84 -17.71
CA ILE A 111 10.82 -1.06 -18.93
C ILE A 111 12.21 -0.57 -19.33
N ILE A 112 12.56 -0.71 -20.61
CA ILE A 112 13.86 -0.29 -21.14
C ILE A 112 13.67 0.97 -21.97
N GLU A 113 14.46 2.00 -21.70
CA GLU A 113 14.47 3.25 -22.45
C GLU A 113 15.90 3.75 -22.62
N TYR A 114 16.17 4.44 -23.72
CA TYR A 114 17.47 5.05 -23.95
C TYR A 114 17.58 6.34 -23.13
N GLU A 115 18.63 6.46 -22.33
CA GLU A 115 18.92 7.65 -21.55
C GLU A 115 20.14 8.37 -22.12
N ASP A 116 19.92 9.58 -22.64
CA ASP A 116 20.96 10.39 -23.28
C ASP A 116 22.11 10.73 -22.32
N SER A 117 21.82 10.97 -21.04
CA SER A 117 22.83 11.27 -20.01
C SER A 117 23.89 10.19 -19.86
N TYR A 118 23.51 8.93 -20.11
CA TYR A 118 24.40 7.77 -20.01
C TYR A 118 24.67 7.11 -21.36
N GLN A 119 24.09 7.65 -22.44
CA GLN A 119 24.18 7.13 -23.81
C GLN A 119 23.87 5.62 -23.88
N LYS A 120 22.85 5.16 -23.13
CA LYS A 120 22.58 3.73 -22.94
C LYS A 120 21.10 3.42 -22.72
N ASN A 121 20.71 2.21 -23.12
CA ASN A 121 19.44 1.61 -22.70
C ASN A 121 19.50 1.23 -21.22
N LEU A 122 18.64 1.84 -20.41
CA LEU A 122 18.56 1.62 -18.98
C LEU A 122 17.17 1.11 -18.61
N GLY A 123 17.14 0.16 -17.68
CA GLY A 123 15.91 -0.40 -17.15
C GLY A 123 15.38 0.39 -15.96
N TYR A 124 14.06 0.61 -15.91
CA TYR A 124 13.35 1.18 -14.77
C TYR A 124 12.00 0.49 -14.50
N PHE A 125 11.42 0.80 -13.34
CA PHE A 125 10.09 0.37 -12.92
C PHE A 125 9.20 1.58 -12.63
N THR A 126 7.91 1.45 -12.92
CA THR A 126 6.83 2.40 -12.60
C THR A 126 5.64 1.65 -12.00
N GLY A 127 4.72 2.37 -11.35
CA GLY A 127 3.54 1.76 -10.73
C GLY A 127 3.91 0.80 -9.60
N THR A 128 3.45 -0.46 -9.67
CA THR A 128 3.74 -1.47 -8.65
C THR A 128 4.64 -2.56 -9.19
N VAL A 129 5.77 -2.80 -8.52
CA VAL A 129 6.68 -3.91 -8.82
C VAL A 129 6.90 -4.77 -7.58
N THR A 130 6.76 -6.08 -7.73
CA THR A 130 7.06 -7.04 -6.67
C THR A 130 8.32 -7.83 -6.99
N PHE A 131 9.28 -7.77 -6.07
CA PHE A 131 10.47 -8.59 -6.05
C PHE A 131 10.23 -9.79 -5.14
N THR A 132 10.65 -10.98 -5.59
CA THR A 132 10.44 -12.23 -4.87
C THR A 132 11.75 -12.96 -4.64
N GLN A 133 11.93 -13.46 -3.42
CA GLN A 133 13.07 -14.27 -3.03
C GLN A 133 12.57 -15.49 -2.27
N ARG A 134 13.03 -16.68 -2.68
CA ARG A 134 12.81 -17.90 -1.91
C ARG A 134 13.86 -18.00 -0.81
N ILE A 135 13.43 -18.40 0.38
CA ILE A 135 14.29 -18.52 1.55
C ILE A 135 14.01 -19.85 2.25
N ARG A 136 15.06 -20.62 2.50
CA ARG A 136 15.03 -21.75 3.43
C ARG A 136 15.25 -21.25 4.84
N ARG A 137 14.48 -21.72 5.81
CA ARG A 137 14.57 -21.33 7.23
C ARG A 137 14.56 -22.53 8.16
N SER A 138 15.40 -22.52 9.18
CA SER A 138 15.34 -23.43 10.31
C SER A 138 14.34 -22.96 11.35
N SER A 139 13.98 -23.83 12.29
CA SER A 139 13.07 -23.52 13.41
C SER A 139 13.60 -22.46 14.37
N ASN A 140 14.94 -22.35 14.50
CA ASN A 140 15.63 -21.38 15.34
C ASN A 140 16.15 -20.16 14.55
N ALA A 141 15.65 -19.93 13.34
CA ALA A 141 16.13 -18.84 12.51
C ALA A 141 15.86 -17.47 13.12
N GLY A 142 16.84 -16.59 13.00
CA GLY A 142 16.70 -15.19 13.38
C GLY A 142 15.74 -14.41 12.47
N PRO A 143 15.46 -13.13 12.81
CA PRO A 143 14.61 -12.27 12.01
C PRO A 143 15.24 -12.04 10.63
N ILE A 144 14.41 -12.13 9.58
CA ILE A 144 14.83 -11.77 8.22
C ILE A 144 14.62 -10.28 8.05
N LYS A 145 15.69 -9.55 7.75
CA LYS A 145 15.65 -8.13 7.42
C LYS A 145 16.10 -7.91 5.98
N VAL A 146 15.42 -7.02 5.28
CA VAL A 146 15.76 -6.63 3.91
C VAL A 146 16.09 -5.15 3.88
N LYS A 147 17.29 -4.82 3.39
CA LYS A 147 17.73 -3.46 3.10
C LYS A 147 17.50 -3.19 1.62
N ILE A 148 16.78 -2.12 1.34
CA ILE A 148 16.40 -1.67 0.01
C ILE A 148 17.09 -0.33 -0.22
N GLY A 149 18.01 -0.27 -1.17
CA GLY A 149 18.61 0.98 -1.63
C GLY A 149 17.97 1.38 -2.95
N TYR A 150 17.51 2.62 -3.09
CA TYR A 150 16.82 3.06 -4.29
C TYR A 150 17.02 4.56 -4.52
N MET A 151 16.68 5.00 -5.74
CA MET A 151 16.65 6.41 -6.12
C MET A 151 15.35 6.64 -6.91
N ALA A 152 14.60 7.68 -6.55
CA ALA A 152 13.33 8.01 -7.18
C ALA A 152 13.49 9.20 -8.11
N LEU A 153 12.96 9.09 -9.33
CA LEU A 153 13.12 10.07 -10.39
C LEU A 153 11.77 10.36 -11.05
N ASN A 154 11.62 11.58 -11.54
CA ASN A 154 10.60 11.97 -12.52
C ASN A 154 11.27 12.80 -13.63
N ASP A 155 10.49 13.33 -14.55
CA ASP A 155 10.99 14.04 -15.74
C ASP A 155 11.70 15.38 -15.44
N HIS A 156 11.65 15.84 -14.18
CA HIS A 156 12.23 17.13 -13.76
C HIS A 156 13.29 17.00 -12.68
N ILE A 157 13.17 16.00 -11.80
CA ILE A 157 13.96 15.89 -10.58
C ILE A 157 14.40 14.43 -10.37
N CYS A 158 15.66 14.29 -10.01
CA CYS A 158 16.21 13.08 -9.40
C CYS A 158 16.39 13.33 -7.90
N LEU A 159 15.73 12.54 -7.05
CA LEU A 159 15.96 12.60 -5.61
C LEU A 159 17.27 11.91 -5.26
N SER A 160 17.86 12.28 -4.12
CA SER A 160 19.04 11.60 -3.59
C SER A 160 18.74 10.12 -3.31
N PRO A 161 19.74 9.23 -3.40
CA PRO A 161 19.56 7.83 -3.03
C PRO A 161 19.17 7.66 -1.56
N GLU A 162 18.25 6.73 -1.29
CA GLU A 162 17.80 6.39 0.05
C GLU A 162 17.96 4.91 0.36
N ASN A 163 17.98 4.57 1.65
CA ASN A 163 17.95 3.20 2.14
C ASN A 163 16.80 2.99 3.11
N VAL A 164 16.00 1.96 2.87
CA VAL A 164 14.94 1.51 3.79
C VAL A 164 15.27 0.10 4.25
N THR A 165 15.17 -0.17 5.55
CA THR A 165 15.32 -1.52 6.09
C THR A 165 14.01 -1.98 6.70
N LEU A 166 13.48 -3.09 6.18
CA LEU A 166 12.22 -3.68 6.65
C LEU A 166 12.46 -5.07 7.26
N SER A 167 11.70 -5.39 8.30
CA SER A 167 11.64 -6.74 8.85
C SER A 167 10.56 -7.54 8.15
N VAL A 168 10.90 -8.72 7.64
CA VAL A 168 9.95 -9.60 6.97
C VAL A 168 9.01 -10.21 8.01
N PRO A 169 7.68 -10.08 7.86
CA PRO A 169 6.75 -10.79 8.72
C PRO A 169 6.80 -12.27 8.36
N THR A 170 7.44 -13.06 9.22
CA THR A 170 7.40 -14.51 9.16
C THR A 170 6.34 -14.94 10.17
N GLY A 171 5.11 -15.20 9.71
CA GLY A 171 3.96 -15.49 10.59
C GLY A 171 4.39 -16.31 11.81
N SER A 172 4.15 -15.76 13.01
CA SER A 172 4.40 -16.46 14.26
C SER A 172 3.55 -17.72 14.26
N GLU A 173 4.21 -18.88 14.27
CA GLU A 173 3.56 -20.09 14.74
C GLU A 173 3.16 -19.80 16.19
N ASN A 174 1.85 -19.62 16.38
CA ASN A 174 1.23 -19.37 17.67
C ASN A 174 1.71 -20.47 18.62
N ARG A 175 2.50 -20.10 19.63
CA ARG A 175 2.90 -21.00 20.72
C ARG A 175 2.43 -20.40 22.03
#